data_AF-A0A534KIQ9-F1
#
_entry.id   AF-A0A534KIQ9-F1
#
_cell.length_a   1.000
_cell.length_b   1.000
_cell.length_c   1.000
_cell.angle_alpha   90.00
_cell.angle_beta   90.00
_cell.angle_gamma   90.00
#
_symmetry.space_group_name_H-M   'P 1'
#
loop_
_entity.id
_entity.type
_entity.pdbx_description
1 polymer ?
#
loop_
_entity_poly.entity_id
_entity_poly.type
_entity_poly.pdbx_seq_one_letter_code
_entity_poly.pdbx_strand_id
1 'polypeptide(L)'
;VLAHATGLDDDRIARSWKEKGDLGLVAEQAIVARRQKPLESTPLTTAKVYEHLDAIAREAGEGSQDRKIRLLSDLLGNATPREAKYIVRMVVGQMRLGVADMTIVDALASTFATKADRDRVERAYNVSSDLGEVTRVLASRGIDGLEEIHLKPFRPIRAMLAERLETLEEIFTRMEKAALEYKYDGLRVQAHVSPKKIELFSRHLENTTGQFPEIVEGLRAAIHERAAIIEGEAVPVDPNTGERRRRPDVSPVYRTPQGAAGGAEAERVDSPCDNARYRRRETGRGILRRGPSGGMRGSHGKSARFDVRRGGPRVSMDQVQERIQCGPERHD
;
A
#
# COMPACT_ATOMS: atom_id res chain seq x y z
N VAL A 1 -14.07 22.66 -8.82
CA VAL A 1 -12.77 22.78 -9.54
C VAL A 1 -12.97 23.07 -11.03
N LEU A 2 -13.55 22.15 -11.83
CA LEU A 2 -13.68 22.37 -13.29
C LEU A 2 -14.52 23.59 -13.64
N ALA A 3 -15.64 23.82 -12.95
CA ALA A 3 -16.45 25.03 -13.10
C ALA A 3 -15.62 26.29 -12.86
N HIS A 4 -14.91 26.33 -11.73
CA HIS A 4 -14.03 27.45 -11.37
C HIS A 4 -12.89 27.67 -12.39
N ALA A 5 -12.30 26.61 -12.93
CA ALA A 5 -11.20 26.71 -13.90
C ALA A 5 -11.65 27.16 -15.31
N THR A 6 -12.90 26.90 -15.68
CA THR A 6 -13.41 27.09 -17.05
C THR A 6 -14.47 28.18 -17.18
N GLY A 7 -15.05 28.62 -16.06
CA GLY A 7 -16.22 29.49 -16.01
C GLY A 7 -17.51 28.83 -16.50
N LEU A 8 -17.54 27.49 -16.62
CA LEU A 8 -18.72 26.74 -17.01
C LEU A 8 -19.62 26.44 -15.82
N ASP A 9 -20.92 26.32 -16.06
CA ASP A 9 -21.92 26.02 -15.05
C ASP A 9 -21.80 24.54 -14.60
N ASP A 10 -21.99 24.29 -13.30
CA ASP A 10 -21.84 22.95 -12.71
C ASP A 10 -22.80 21.93 -13.35
N ASP A 11 -24.02 22.32 -13.72
CA ASP A 11 -25.00 21.44 -14.38
C ASP A 11 -24.51 20.94 -15.74
N ARG A 12 -23.73 21.75 -16.46
CA ARG A 12 -23.15 21.35 -17.74
C ARG A 12 -22.06 20.29 -17.52
N ILE A 13 -21.22 20.50 -16.51
CA ILE A 13 -20.14 19.56 -16.15
C ILE A 13 -20.75 18.24 -15.64
N ALA A 14 -21.78 18.31 -14.79
CA ALA A 14 -22.46 17.15 -14.24
C ALA A 14 -23.11 16.28 -15.33
N ARG A 15 -23.75 16.91 -16.34
CA ARG A 15 -24.28 16.19 -17.51
C ARG A 15 -23.18 15.48 -18.31
N SER A 16 -22.08 16.17 -18.59
CA SER A 16 -20.94 15.59 -19.30
C SER A 16 -20.32 14.41 -18.54
N TRP A 17 -20.25 14.51 -17.20
CA TRP A 17 -19.80 13.41 -16.36
C TRP A 17 -20.71 12.18 -16.44
N LYS A 18 -22.03 12.37 -16.36
CA LYS A 18 -23.01 11.28 -16.53
C LYS A 18 -22.89 10.58 -17.88
N GLU A 19 -22.65 11.33 -18.94
CA GLU A 19 -22.52 10.78 -20.30
C GLU A 19 -21.21 10.01 -20.49
N LYS A 20 -20.09 10.54 -19.97
CA LYS A 20 -18.75 10.00 -20.28
C LYS A 20 -18.21 8.98 -19.29
N GLY A 21 -18.58 9.10 -18.00
CA GLY A 21 -18.00 8.27 -16.94
C GLY A 21 -16.47 8.39 -16.79
N ASP A 22 -15.85 9.45 -17.33
CA ASP A 22 -14.42 9.78 -17.17
C ASP A 22 -14.22 11.30 -16.98
N LEU A 23 -13.80 11.73 -15.78
CA LEU A 23 -13.63 13.15 -15.44
C LEU A 23 -12.47 13.78 -16.22
N GLY A 24 -11.50 12.98 -16.68
CA GLY A 24 -10.46 13.47 -17.58
C GLY A 24 -11.01 13.85 -18.94
N LEU A 25 -11.93 13.04 -19.50
CA LEU A 25 -12.59 13.38 -20.78
C LEU A 25 -13.53 14.60 -20.63
N VAL A 26 -14.17 14.74 -19.47
CA VAL A 26 -14.95 15.94 -19.14
C VAL A 26 -14.03 17.17 -19.07
N ALA A 27 -12.87 17.05 -18.41
CA ALA A 27 -11.90 18.14 -18.29
C ALA A 27 -11.36 18.58 -19.65
N GLU A 28 -11.01 17.64 -20.53
CA GLU A 28 -10.57 17.91 -21.89
C GLU A 28 -11.59 18.78 -22.65
N GLN A 29 -12.88 18.39 -22.60
CA GLN A 29 -13.95 19.16 -23.23
C GLN A 29 -14.22 20.51 -22.55
N ALA A 30 -14.17 20.55 -21.22
CA ALA A 30 -14.43 21.76 -20.46
C ALA A 30 -13.38 22.85 -20.74
N ILE A 31 -12.09 22.45 -20.86
CA ILE A 31 -11.00 23.37 -21.20
C ILE A 31 -11.12 23.89 -22.63
N VAL A 32 -11.60 23.07 -23.59
CA VAL A 32 -11.91 23.56 -24.94
C VAL A 32 -13.03 24.60 -24.92
N ALA A 33 -14.06 24.38 -24.10
CA ALA A 33 -15.24 25.22 -24.00
C ALA A 33 -15.10 26.39 -23.00
N ARG A 34 -13.89 26.65 -22.47
CA ARG A 34 -13.67 27.67 -21.43
C ARG A 34 -14.07 29.06 -21.91
N ARG A 35 -14.71 29.83 -21.01
CA ARG A 35 -15.19 31.19 -21.32
C ARG A 35 -14.06 32.20 -21.45
N GLN A 36 -13.01 32.03 -20.66
CA GLN A 36 -11.84 32.91 -20.63
C GLN A 36 -10.58 32.13 -20.95
N LYS A 37 -9.76 32.67 -21.85
CA LYS A 37 -8.41 32.17 -22.12
C LYS A 37 -7.42 32.98 -21.28
N PRO A 38 -6.35 32.35 -20.76
CA PRO A 38 -5.27 33.07 -20.12
C PRO A 38 -4.71 34.15 -21.05
N LEU A 39 -4.42 35.34 -20.50
CA LEU A 39 -3.84 36.47 -21.23
C LEU A 39 -2.42 36.13 -21.71
N GLU A 40 -1.67 35.41 -20.86
CA GLU A 40 -0.41 34.76 -21.16
C GLU A 40 -0.50 33.29 -20.74
N SER A 41 0.05 32.39 -21.55
CA SER A 41 0.08 30.96 -21.26
C SER A 41 1.51 30.48 -21.35
N THR A 42 2.18 30.31 -20.20
CA THR A 42 3.43 29.55 -20.18
C THR A 42 3.09 28.06 -20.28
N PRO A 43 3.71 27.29 -21.19
CA PRO A 43 3.51 25.85 -21.24
C PRO A 43 3.79 25.20 -19.88
N LEU A 44 2.96 24.24 -19.50
CA LEU A 44 3.17 23.48 -18.27
C LEU A 44 4.40 22.59 -18.40
N THR A 45 5.23 22.58 -17.35
CA THR A 45 6.34 21.64 -17.22
C THR A 45 5.98 20.55 -16.22
N THR A 46 6.58 19.37 -16.34
CA THR A 46 6.40 18.28 -15.38
C THR A 46 6.76 18.70 -13.96
N ALA A 47 7.81 19.51 -13.80
CA ALA A 47 8.20 20.10 -12.51
C ALA A 47 7.09 20.97 -11.91
N LYS A 48 6.52 21.91 -12.67
CA LYS A 48 5.42 22.77 -12.20
C LYS A 48 4.18 21.96 -11.82
N VAL A 49 3.82 20.96 -12.63
CA VAL A 49 2.69 20.07 -12.34
C VAL A 49 2.92 19.31 -11.03
N TYR A 50 4.11 18.73 -10.85
CA TYR A 50 4.48 18.01 -9.63
C TYR A 50 4.43 18.92 -8.40
N GLU A 51 5.05 20.10 -8.47
CA GLU A 51 5.05 21.08 -7.38
C GLU A 51 3.63 21.50 -6.98
N HIS A 52 2.73 21.74 -7.95
CA HIS A 52 1.34 22.08 -7.66
C HIS A 52 0.58 20.92 -7.01
N LEU A 53 0.76 19.69 -7.50
CA LEU A 53 0.11 18.51 -6.93
C LEU A 53 0.64 18.18 -5.52
N ASP A 54 1.94 18.34 -5.28
CA ASP A 54 2.55 18.18 -3.95
C ASP A 54 2.04 19.26 -2.99
N ALA A 55 1.92 20.51 -3.43
CA ALA A 55 1.30 21.58 -2.64
C ALA A 55 -0.15 21.23 -2.26
N ILE A 56 -0.96 20.77 -3.23
CA ILE A 56 -2.34 20.31 -2.99
C ILE A 56 -2.37 19.16 -1.98
N ALA A 57 -1.44 18.21 -2.05
CA ALA A 57 -1.37 17.07 -1.15
C ALA A 57 -1.01 17.48 0.29
N ARG A 58 -0.17 18.49 0.45
CA ARG A 58 0.26 19.03 1.77
C ARG A 58 -0.76 19.94 2.43
N GLU A 59 -1.71 20.49 1.68
CA GLU A 59 -2.76 21.34 2.24
C GLU A 59 -3.63 20.59 3.27
N ALA A 60 -3.73 21.14 4.47
CA ALA A 60 -4.46 20.59 5.60
C ALA A 60 -5.06 21.70 6.49
N GLY A 61 -5.94 21.32 7.42
CA GLY A 61 -6.59 22.23 8.36
C GLY A 61 -7.80 22.96 7.79
N GLU A 62 -8.26 23.98 8.54
CA GLU A 62 -9.43 24.77 8.18
C GLU A 62 -9.23 25.54 6.86
N GLY A 63 -10.27 25.57 6.02
CA GLY A 63 -10.23 26.20 4.68
C GLY A 63 -9.33 25.48 3.66
N SER A 64 -8.75 24.31 3.98
CA SER A 64 -7.88 23.57 3.06
C SER A 64 -8.60 23.11 1.79
N GLN A 65 -9.91 22.81 1.87
CA GLN A 65 -10.71 22.45 0.70
C GLN A 65 -10.72 23.58 -0.34
N ASP A 66 -10.97 24.81 0.07
CA ASP A 66 -11.00 25.97 -0.84
C ASP A 66 -9.62 26.25 -1.44
N ARG A 67 -8.55 26.12 -0.64
CA ARG A 67 -7.18 26.27 -1.13
C ARG A 67 -6.81 25.20 -2.16
N LYS A 68 -7.17 23.93 -1.92
CA LYS A 68 -7.00 22.84 -2.89
C LYS A 68 -7.77 23.08 -4.18
N ILE A 69 -9.01 23.57 -4.06
CA ILE A 69 -9.84 23.91 -5.22
C ILE A 69 -9.16 25.00 -6.06
N ARG A 70 -8.67 26.07 -5.43
CA ARG A 70 -7.95 27.16 -6.11
C ARG A 70 -6.69 26.65 -6.81
N LEU A 71 -5.79 25.98 -6.09
CA LEU A 71 -4.53 25.45 -6.64
C LEU A 71 -4.76 24.54 -7.86
N LEU A 72 -5.74 23.64 -7.78
CA LEU A 72 -6.04 22.75 -8.90
C LEU A 72 -6.72 23.49 -10.06
N SER A 73 -7.59 24.46 -9.77
CA SER A 73 -8.21 25.29 -10.79
C SER A 73 -7.19 26.15 -11.53
N ASP A 74 -6.20 26.71 -10.82
CA ASP A 74 -5.12 27.51 -11.39
C ASP A 74 -4.21 26.67 -12.30
N LEU A 75 -3.89 25.44 -11.87
CA LEU A 75 -3.15 24.48 -12.68
C LEU A 75 -3.90 24.14 -13.97
N LEU A 76 -5.20 23.87 -13.88
CA LEU A 76 -6.04 23.54 -15.04
C LEU A 76 -6.28 24.74 -15.96
N GLY A 77 -6.33 25.96 -15.43
CA GLY A 77 -6.47 27.18 -16.23
C GLY A 77 -5.32 27.36 -17.24
N ASN A 78 -4.12 26.91 -16.89
CA ASN A 78 -2.92 26.96 -17.73
C ASN A 78 -2.71 25.70 -18.58
N ALA A 79 -3.51 24.65 -18.40
CA ALA A 79 -3.37 23.40 -19.12
C ALA A 79 -3.98 23.46 -20.53
N THR A 80 -3.35 22.78 -21.47
CA THR A 80 -3.99 22.38 -22.72
C THR A 80 -5.08 21.32 -22.46
N PRO A 81 -6.05 21.12 -23.38
CA PRO A 81 -7.11 20.12 -23.19
C PRO A 81 -6.58 18.71 -22.86
N ARG A 82 -5.51 18.28 -23.56
CA ARG A 82 -4.91 16.96 -23.36
C ARG A 82 -4.19 16.86 -22.02
N GLU A 83 -3.50 17.91 -21.58
CA GLU A 83 -2.87 17.96 -20.25
C GLU A 83 -3.93 17.89 -19.15
N ALA A 84 -5.00 18.69 -19.26
CA ALA A 84 -6.09 18.72 -18.29
C ALA A 84 -6.74 17.33 -18.11
N LYS A 85 -6.90 16.57 -19.19
CA LYS A 85 -7.37 15.17 -19.12
C LYS A 85 -6.52 14.33 -18.18
N TYR A 86 -5.21 14.35 -18.36
CA TYR A 86 -4.29 13.50 -17.60
C TYR A 86 -4.05 14.03 -16.18
N ILE A 87 -4.04 15.36 -15.99
CA ILE A 87 -3.97 15.97 -14.65
C ILE A 87 -5.19 15.55 -13.82
N VAL A 88 -6.41 15.66 -14.37
CA VAL A 88 -7.63 15.27 -13.65
C VAL A 88 -7.65 13.76 -13.37
N ARG A 89 -7.25 12.92 -14.33
CA ARG A 89 -7.13 11.48 -14.10
C ARG A 89 -6.11 11.14 -13.01
N MET A 90 -5.01 11.89 -12.91
CA MET A 90 -4.01 11.72 -11.87
C MET A 90 -4.59 12.07 -10.49
N VAL A 91 -5.28 13.20 -10.37
CA VAL A 91 -5.93 13.63 -9.12
C VAL A 91 -7.02 12.66 -8.66
N VAL A 92 -7.79 12.10 -9.59
CA VAL A 92 -8.81 11.08 -9.28
C VAL A 92 -8.18 9.70 -8.99
N GLY A 93 -6.90 9.49 -9.30
CA GLY A 93 -6.22 8.21 -9.13
C GLY A 93 -6.58 7.16 -10.19
N GLN A 94 -7.08 7.59 -11.35
CA GLN A 94 -7.56 6.70 -12.43
C GLN A 94 -6.95 7.08 -13.80
N MET A 95 -5.68 6.74 -14.00
CA MET A 95 -4.95 7.06 -15.25
C MET A 95 -5.42 6.27 -16.48
N ARG A 96 -5.93 5.04 -16.28
CA ARG A 96 -6.44 4.13 -17.34
C ARG A 96 -5.44 3.90 -18.48
N LEU A 97 -4.16 3.75 -18.14
CA LEU A 97 -3.08 3.51 -19.11
C LEU A 97 -2.75 2.02 -19.31
N GLY A 98 -3.22 1.14 -18.42
CA GLY A 98 -2.82 -0.27 -18.43
C GLY A 98 -1.33 -0.49 -18.10
N VAL A 99 -0.70 0.49 -17.46
CA VAL A 99 0.71 0.45 -17.05
C VAL A 99 0.78 0.11 -15.57
N ALA A 100 1.59 -0.89 -15.22
CA ALA A 100 1.90 -1.27 -13.85
C ALA A 100 3.39 -1.08 -13.56
N ASP A 101 3.79 -1.20 -12.30
CA ASP A 101 5.19 -1.03 -11.86
C ASP A 101 6.16 -1.88 -12.69
N MET A 102 5.82 -3.14 -12.97
CA MET A 102 6.68 -4.04 -13.74
C MET A 102 6.82 -3.62 -15.21
N THR A 103 5.81 -2.97 -15.78
CA THR A 103 5.91 -2.37 -17.11
C THR A 103 6.94 -1.24 -17.12
N ILE A 104 7.04 -0.47 -16.03
CA ILE A 104 8.04 0.59 -15.88
C ILE A 104 9.43 -0.04 -15.69
N VAL A 105 9.56 -1.09 -14.89
CA VAL A 105 10.82 -1.84 -14.74
C VAL A 105 11.35 -2.33 -16.09
N ASP A 106 10.47 -2.92 -16.92
CA ASP A 106 10.83 -3.39 -18.26
C ASP A 106 11.30 -2.24 -19.17
N ALA A 107 10.62 -1.09 -19.08
CA ALA A 107 10.97 0.11 -19.83
C ALA A 107 12.31 0.70 -19.37
N LEU A 108 12.58 0.75 -18.06
CA LEU A 108 13.83 1.23 -17.50
C LEU A 108 15.01 0.35 -17.92
N ALA A 109 14.86 -0.97 -17.83
CA ALA A 109 15.87 -1.92 -18.31
C ALA A 109 16.16 -1.73 -19.80
N SER A 110 15.12 -1.54 -20.62
CA SER A 110 15.28 -1.34 -22.07
C SER A 110 15.86 0.03 -22.44
N THR A 111 15.70 1.05 -21.58
CA THR A 111 16.12 2.43 -21.85
C THR A 111 17.54 2.71 -21.38
N PHE A 112 17.91 2.22 -20.19
CA PHE A 112 19.17 2.55 -19.52
C PHE A 112 20.17 1.38 -19.49
N ALA A 113 19.77 0.19 -19.93
CA ALA A 113 20.59 -1.02 -19.93
C ALA A 113 20.17 -1.96 -21.09
N THR A 114 20.20 -3.27 -20.87
CA THR A 114 19.69 -4.26 -21.82
C THR A 114 18.51 -5.06 -21.23
N LYS A 115 17.77 -5.77 -22.08
CA LYS A 115 16.71 -6.69 -21.61
C LYS A 115 17.23 -7.79 -20.69
N ALA A 116 18.50 -8.17 -20.80
CA ALA A 116 19.12 -9.16 -19.92
C ALA A 116 19.33 -8.62 -18.49
N ASP A 117 19.39 -7.29 -18.32
CA ASP A 117 19.59 -6.64 -17.03
C ASP A 117 18.29 -6.40 -16.25
N ARG A 118 17.14 -6.81 -16.81
CA ARG A 118 15.81 -6.65 -16.21
C ARG A 118 15.78 -7.12 -14.76
N ASP A 119 16.38 -8.26 -14.46
CA ASP A 119 16.38 -8.85 -13.11
C ASP A 119 17.19 -8.01 -12.11
N ARG A 120 18.22 -7.29 -12.56
CA ARG A 120 18.98 -6.35 -11.73
C ARG A 120 18.12 -5.13 -11.37
N VAL A 121 17.38 -4.58 -12.35
CA VAL A 121 16.44 -3.46 -12.13
C VAL A 121 15.30 -3.89 -11.22
N GLU A 122 14.72 -5.07 -11.45
CA GLU A 122 13.67 -5.62 -10.61
C GLU A 122 14.15 -5.86 -9.18
N ARG A 123 15.35 -6.41 -8.98
CA ARG A 123 15.94 -6.57 -7.64
C ARG A 123 16.05 -5.25 -6.91
N ALA A 124 16.60 -4.22 -7.56
CA ALA A 124 16.73 -2.89 -6.97
C ALA A 124 15.37 -2.30 -6.60
N TYR A 125 14.36 -2.49 -7.45
CA TYR A 125 12.99 -2.06 -7.16
C TYR A 125 12.35 -2.86 -6.02
N ASN A 126 12.56 -4.18 -5.95
CA ASN A 126 12.04 -5.02 -4.87
C ASN A 126 12.61 -4.64 -3.50
N VAL A 127 13.87 -4.21 -3.46
CA VAL A 127 14.57 -3.78 -2.23
C VAL A 127 14.18 -2.36 -1.80
N SER A 128 14.03 -1.43 -2.74
CA SER A 128 13.76 -0.01 -2.45
C SER A 128 12.28 0.37 -2.42
N SER A 129 11.44 -0.40 -3.14
CA SER A 129 10.05 -0.09 -3.49
C SER A 129 9.84 1.29 -4.11
N ASP A 130 10.87 1.87 -4.72
CA ASP A 130 10.87 3.24 -5.23
C ASP A 130 11.45 3.30 -6.65
N LEU A 131 10.54 3.37 -7.64
CA LEU A 131 10.92 3.48 -9.05
C LEU A 131 11.65 4.79 -9.35
N GLY A 132 11.41 5.87 -8.59
CA GLY A 132 12.08 7.15 -8.78
C GLY A 132 13.55 7.08 -8.38
N GLU A 133 13.87 6.44 -7.25
CA GLU A 133 15.26 6.17 -6.88
C GLU A 133 15.97 5.27 -7.88
N VAL A 134 15.35 4.15 -8.27
CA VAL A 134 15.93 3.22 -9.26
C VAL A 134 16.21 3.96 -10.57
N THR A 135 15.25 4.75 -11.06
CA THR A 135 15.41 5.57 -12.28
C THR A 135 16.57 6.56 -12.13
N ARG A 136 16.65 7.28 -11.00
CA ARG A 136 17.72 8.25 -10.74
C ARG A 136 19.10 7.58 -10.76
N VAL A 137 19.24 6.43 -10.12
CA VAL A 137 20.50 5.69 -10.08
C VAL A 137 20.88 5.20 -11.48
N LEU A 138 19.95 4.58 -12.22
CA LEU A 138 20.18 4.16 -13.60
C LEU A 138 20.63 5.31 -14.50
N ALA A 139 19.92 6.45 -14.44
CA ALA A 139 20.21 7.59 -15.30
C ALA A 139 21.54 8.28 -14.98
N SER A 140 22.02 8.21 -13.74
CA SER A 140 23.23 8.92 -13.29
C SER A 140 24.48 8.04 -13.20
N ARG A 141 24.32 6.75 -12.91
CA ARG A 141 25.42 5.81 -12.63
C ARG A 141 25.35 4.52 -13.46
N GLY A 142 24.34 4.37 -14.32
CA GLY A 142 24.15 3.17 -15.11
C GLY A 142 23.72 1.96 -14.28
N ILE A 143 23.84 0.78 -14.87
CA ILE A 143 23.35 -0.47 -14.29
C ILE A 143 24.12 -0.90 -13.04
N ASP A 144 25.43 -0.64 -12.99
CA ASP A 144 26.28 -1.05 -11.86
C ASP A 144 25.99 -0.24 -10.59
N GLY A 145 25.49 0.99 -10.74
CA GLY A 145 25.01 1.79 -9.62
C GLY A 145 23.85 1.14 -8.84
N LEU A 146 23.11 0.21 -9.45
CA LEU A 146 22.04 -0.51 -8.76
C LEU A 146 22.54 -1.39 -7.61
N GLU A 147 23.81 -1.79 -7.61
CA GLU A 147 24.40 -2.61 -6.55
C GLU A 147 24.47 -1.87 -5.22
N GLU A 148 24.47 -0.54 -5.24
CA GLU A 148 24.42 0.31 -4.05
C GLU A 148 23.02 0.44 -3.44
N ILE A 149 21.97 -0.04 -4.13
CA ILE A 149 20.61 -0.02 -3.60
C ILE A 149 20.44 -1.18 -2.62
N HIS A 150 20.65 -0.86 -1.35
CA HIS A 150 20.46 -1.76 -0.23
C HIS A 150 19.20 -1.45 0.57
N LEU A 151 18.85 -2.39 1.44
CA LEU A 151 17.79 -2.24 2.43
C LEU A 151 18.06 -1.02 3.31
N LYS A 152 17.07 -0.13 3.41
CA LYS A 152 17.12 1.07 4.24
C LYS A 152 15.98 1.01 5.26
N PRO A 153 16.24 1.25 6.57
CA PRO A 153 15.16 1.39 7.54
C PRO A 153 14.13 2.43 7.07
N PHE A 154 12.86 2.18 7.39
CA PHE A 154 11.73 3.02 7.02
C PHE A 154 11.47 3.18 5.51
N ARG A 155 12.04 2.31 4.68
CA ARG A 155 11.66 2.14 3.28
C ARG A 155 11.17 0.71 3.07
N PRO A 156 9.87 0.51 2.83
CA PRO A 156 9.29 -0.82 2.82
C PRO A 156 9.85 -1.64 1.66
N ILE A 157 9.97 -2.94 1.88
CA ILE A 157 10.48 -3.93 0.94
C ILE A 157 9.29 -4.65 0.31
N ARG A 158 9.36 -4.92 -0.99
CA ARG A 158 8.33 -5.72 -1.65
C ARG A 158 8.30 -7.12 -1.04
N ALA A 159 7.10 -7.52 -0.62
CA ALA A 159 6.85 -8.79 0.03
C ALA A 159 7.25 -9.99 -0.85
N MET A 160 8.03 -10.91 -0.29
CA MET A 160 8.25 -12.22 -0.92
C MET A 160 6.91 -12.96 -1.03
N LEU A 161 6.58 -13.45 -2.22
CA LEU A 161 5.38 -14.23 -2.48
C LEU A 161 5.69 -15.73 -2.42
N ALA A 162 4.69 -16.53 -2.09
CA ALA A 162 4.79 -17.98 -2.05
C ALA A 162 4.09 -18.59 -3.27
N GLU A 163 4.73 -19.59 -3.88
CA GLU A 163 4.08 -20.49 -4.82
C GLU A 163 3.23 -21.50 -4.07
N ARG A 164 2.15 -21.96 -4.70
CA ARG A 164 1.26 -22.98 -4.14
C ARG A 164 1.49 -24.30 -4.85
N LEU A 165 1.74 -25.34 -4.07
CA LEU A 165 1.70 -26.74 -4.50
C LEU A 165 0.54 -27.43 -3.80
N GLU A 166 0.07 -28.54 -4.37
CA GLU A 166 -1.15 -29.21 -3.88
C GLU A 166 -0.83 -30.23 -2.78
N THR A 167 0.38 -30.76 -2.74
CA THR A 167 0.78 -31.82 -1.80
C THR A 167 2.11 -31.52 -1.08
N LEU A 168 2.31 -32.15 0.10
CA LEU A 168 3.55 -32.02 0.86
C LEU A 168 4.70 -32.75 0.15
N GLU A 169 4.41 -33.84 -0.53
CA GLU A 169 5.36 -34.65 -1.29
C GLU A 169 6.00 -33.84 -2.42
N GLU A 170 5.20 -33.06 -3.15
CA GLU A 170 5.70 -32.14 -4.18
C GLU A 170 6.63 -31.08 -3.59
N ILE A 171 6.28 -30.53 -2.42
CA ILE A 171 7.10 -29.53 -1.72
C ILE A 171 8.46 -30.12 -1.36
N PHE A 172 8.49 -31.29 -0.72
CA PHE A 172 9.74 -31.94 -0.31
C PHE A 172 10.55 -32.48 -1.49
N THR A 173 9.91 -32.84 -2.60
CA THR A 173 10.61 -33.19 -3.84
C THR A 173 11.37 -31.99 -4.41
N ARG A 174 10.82 -30.77 -4.26
CA ARG A 174 11.43 -29.54 -4.80
C ARG A 174 12.45 -28.90 -3.87
N MET A 175 12.21 -28.92 -2.55
CA MET A 175 13.03 -28.20 -1.57
C MET A 175 14.00 -29.09 -0.80
N GLU A 176 13.80 -30.42 -0.80
CA GLU A 176 14.49 -31.43 0.01
C GLU A 176 14.28 -31.25 1.53
N LYS A 177 14.57 -30.06 2.06
CA LYS A 177 14.36 -29.64 3.45
C LYS A 177 13.53 -28.36 3.48
N ALA A 178 12.57 -28.30 4.40
CA ALA A 178 11.69 -27.13 4.55
C ALA A 178 11.45 -26.81 6.03
N ALA A 179 11.39 -25.51 6.34
CA ALA A 179 10.81 -25.00 7.58
C ALA A 179 9.30 -24.83 7.37
N LEU A 180 8.50 -25.39 8.28
CA LEU A 180 7.03 -25.32 8.20
C LEU A 180 6.51 -24.35 9.24
N GLU A 181 5.80 -23.32 8.78
CA GLU A 181 5.14 -22.34 9.64
C GLU A 181 3.62 -22.42 9.48
N TYR A 182 2.90 -22.05 10.54
CA TYR A 182 1.45 -21.96 10.47
C TYR A 182 1.05 -20.82 9.54
N LYS A 183 0.18 -21.10 8.55
CA LYS A 183 -0.37 -20.05 7.70
C LYS A 183 -1.49 -19.31 8.44
N TYR A 184 -1.14 -18.14 8.97
CA TYR A 184 -2.10 -17.26 9.62
C TYR A 184 -3.10 -16.64 8.63
N ASP A 185 -4.29 -16.27 9.14
CA ASP A 185 -5.37 -15.61 8.42
C ASP A 185 -5.61 -14.22 9.04
N GLY A 186 -4.71 -13.28 8.76
CA GLY A 186 -4.71 -11.94 9.33
C GLY A 186 -4.31 -10.88 8.32
N LEU A 187 -3.56 -9.88 8.80
CA LEU A 187 -2.89 -8.91 7.95
C LEU A 187 -1.39 -9.11 8.00
N ARG A 188 -0.80 -9.26 6.82
CA ARG A 188 0.64 -9.16 6.65
C ARG A 188 1.09 -7.74 7.00
N VAL A 189 1.99 -7.63 7.96
CA VAL A 189 2.58 -6.39 8.43
C VAL A 189 4.10 -6.51 8.36
N GLN A 190 4.72 -5.54 7.70
CA GLN A 190 6.16 -5.37 7.71
C GLN A 190 6.49 -4.23 8.67
N ALA A 191 7.25 -4.51 9.72
CA ALA A 191 7.62 -3.55 10.73
C ALA A 191 9.09 -3.14 10.60
N HIS A 192 9.31 -1.83 10.46
CA HIS A 192 10.63 -1.23 10.52
C HIS A 192 10.80 -0.63 11.91
N VAL A 193 11.79 -1.14 12.64
CA VAL A 193 12.02 -0.80 14.05
C VAL A 193 13.39 -0.14 14.17
N SER A 194 13.46 0.90 14.99
CA SER A 194 14.68 1.53 15.48
C SER A 194 14.45 1.99 16.92
N PRO A 195 15.51 2.40 17.66
CA PRO A 195 15.35 2.93 19.01
C PRO A 195 14.39 4.13 19.08
N LYS A 196 14.38 4.98 18.04
CA LYS A 196 13.62 6.24 18.03
C LYS A 196 12.23 6.11 17.41
N LYS A 197 12.09 5.24 16.41
CA LYS A 197 10.93 5.19 15.51
C LYS A 197 10.56 3.76 15.16
N ILE A 198 9.26 3.49 15.07
CA ILE A 198 8.69 2.26 14.55
C ILE A 198 7.67 2.64 13.49
N GLU A 199 7.71 1.97 12.34
CA GLU A 199 6.68 2.08 11.31
C GLU A 199 6.20 0.71 10.87
N LEU A 200 4.90 0.62 10.63
CA LEU A 200 4.22 -0.56 10.13
C LEU A 200 3.77 -0.30 8.71
N PHE A 201 4.04 -1.25 7.82
CA PHE A 201 3.63 -1.22 6.44
C PHE A 201 2.72 -2.40 6.12
N SER A 202 1.64 -2.13 5.38
CA SER A 202 0.70 -3.16 4.92
C SER A 202 1.29 -4.01 3.80
N ARG A 203 0.53 -5.02 3.35
CA ARG A 203 0.83 -5.79 2.12
C ARG A 203 1.04 -4.91 0.88
N HIS A 204 0.37 -3.76 0.82
CA HIS A 204 0.48 -2.80 -0.28
C HIS A 204 1.48 -1.67 0.04
N LEU A 205 2.31 -1.86 1.07
CA LEU A 205 3.38 -0.95 1.51
C LEU A 205 2.87 0.42 2.00
N GLU A 206 1.59 0.49 2.35
CA GLU A 206 0.99 1.68 2.95
C GLU A 206 1.36 1.75 4.43
N ASN A 207 1.66 2.95 4.94
CA ASN A 207 1.94 3.15 6.35
C ASN A 207 0.65 2.99 7.19
N THR A 208 0.61 1.94 8.00
CA THR A 208 -0.51 1.60 8.89
C THR A 208 -0.17 1.79 10.36
N THR A 209 0.93 2.46 10.67
CA THR A 209 1.45 2.62 12.05
C THR A 209 0.39 3.18 13.01
N GLY A 210 -0.33 4.22 12.60
CA GLY A 210 -1.36 4.85 13.44
C GLY A 210 -2.61 3.99 13.67
N GLN A 211 -2.79 2.91 12.91
CA GLN A 211 -3.93 2.00 13.04
C GLN A 211 -3.70 0.92 14.10
N PHE A 212 -2.44 0.62 14.44
CA PHE A 212 -2.07 -0.47 15.36
C PHE A 212 -1.06 -0.02 16.42
N PRO A 213 -1.41 0.95 17.29
CA PRO A 213 -0.53 1.40 18.36
C PRO A 213 -0.10 0.25 19.29
N GLU A 214 -0.95 -0.74 19.50
CA GLU A 214 -0.68 -1.92 20.33
C GLU A 214 0.44 -2.80 19.74
N ILE A 215 0.53 -2.92 18.42
CA ILE A 215 1.62 -3.64 17.74
C ILE A 215 2.92 -2.86 17.92
N VAL A 216 2.86 -1.53 17.78
CA VAL A 216 4.03 -0.66 17.97
C VAL A 216 4.59 -0.79 19.39
N GLU A 217 3.73 -0.80 20.40
CA GLU A 217 4.14 -0.99 21.80
C GLU A 217 4.77 -2.37 22.04
N GLY A 218 4.14 -3.44 21.54
CA GLY A 218 4.67 -4.80 21.64
C GLY A 218 6.05 -4.95 21.00
N LEU A 219 6.23 -4.37 19.81
CA LEU A 219 7.51 -4.38 19.09
C LEU A 219 8.60 -3.60 19.84
N ARG A 220 8.25 -2.45 20.42
CA ARG A 220 9.17 -1.64 21.22
C ARG A 220 9.68 -2.40 22.43
N ALA A 221 8.82 -3.15 23.09
CA ALA A 221 9.18 -3.99 24.24
C ALA A 221 10.03 -5.21 23.83
N ALA A 222 9.75 -5.82 22.67
CA ALA A 222 10.38 -7.06 22.23
C ALA A 222 11.78 -6.89 21.61
N ILE A 223 11.99 -5.87 20.76
CA ILE A 223 13.20 -5.74 19.94
C ILE A 223 14.27 -4.81 20.56
N HIS A 224 13.89 -4.07 21.60
CA HIS A 224 14.69 -3.21 22.48
C HIS A 224 16.04 -2.71 21.93
N GLU A 225 16.13 -1.41 21.65
CA GLU A 225 17.36 -0.68 21.25
C GLU A 225 18.08 -1.17 19.98
N ARG A 226 17.47 -2.05 19.18
CA ARG A 226 18.02 -2.50 17.90
C ARG A 226 17.24 -1.94 16.71
N ALA A 227 17.95 -1.79 15.59
CA ALA A 227 17.31 -1.58 14.30
C ALA A 227 17.02 -2.93 13.64
N ALA A 228 15.80 -3.11 13.16
CA ALA A 228 15.39 -4.33 12.49
C ALA A 228 14.29 -4.05 11.47
N ILE A 229 14.26 -4.85 10.41
CA ILE A 229 13.10 -4.97 9.53
C ILE A 229 12.60 -6.39 9.71
N ILE A 230 11.37 -6.52 10.17
CA ILE A 230 10.74 -7.82 10.40
C ILE A 230 9.37 -7.85 9.74
N GLU A 231 8.87 -9.06 9.54
CA GLU A 231 7.58 -9.27 8.95
C GLU A 231 6.81 -10.29 9.77
N GLY A 232 5.48 -10.15 9.80
CA GLY A 232 4.61 -11.10 10.47
C GLY A 232 3.16 -10.90 10.09
N GLU A 233 2.28 -11.68 10.71
CA GLU A 233 0.84 -11.57 10.53
C GLU A 233 0.20 -10.99 11.81
N ALA A 234 -0.46 -9.85 11.67
CA ALA A 234 -1.34 -9.30 12.69
C ALA A 234 -2.67 -10.08 12.66
N VAL A 235 -2.94 -10.83 13.74
CA VAL A 235 -4.11 -11.71 13.84
C VAL A 235 -4.99 -11.24 15.00
N PRO A 236 -6.29 -11.05 14.77
CA PRO A 236 -7.23 -10.69 15.84
C PRO A 236 -7.36 -11.84 16.84
N VAL A 237 -7.46 -11.49 18.11
CA VAL A 237 -7.68 -12.45 19.20
C VAL A 237 -8.93 -12.06 19.99
N ASP A 238 -9.69 -13.07 20.39
CA ASP A 238 -10.79 -12.87 21.33
C ASP A 238 -10.21 -12.52 22.71
N PRO A 239 -10.59 -11.39 23.32
CA PRO A 239 -10.02 -10.97 24.60
C PRO A 239 -10.45 -11.85 25.79
N ASN A 240 -11.55 -12.61 25.66
CA ASN A 240 -12.07 -13.45 26.72
C ASN A 240 -11.53 -14.88 26.63
N THR A 241 -11.41 -15.42 25.42
CA THR A 241 -10.98 -16.81 25.21
C THR A 241 -9.51 -16.94 24.77
N GLY A 242 -8.91 -15.85 24.27
CA GLY A 242 -7.58 -15.87 23.65
C GLY A 242 -7.54 -16.56 22.28
N GLU A 243 -8.69 -16.98 21.76
CA GLU A 243 -8.77 -17.67 20.47
C GLU A 243 -8.53 -16.71 19.31
N ARG A 244 -7.79 -17.19 18.30
CA ARG A 244 -7.52 -16.44 17.07
C ARG A 244 -8.80 -16.37 16.23
N ARG A 245 -9.15 -15.17 15.78
CA ARG A 245 -10.26 -14.93 14.85
C ARG A 245 -9.78 -14.85 13.40
N ARG A 246 -10.71 -14.93 12.45
CA ARG A 246 -10.40 -14.83 11.02
C ARG A 246 -10.44 -13.37 10.57
N ARG A 247 -9.75 -13.07 9.46
CA ARG A 247 -9.66 -11.74 8.86
C ARG A 247 -10.97 -10.94 8.72
N PRO A 248 -12.15 -11.52 8.39
CA PRO A 248 -13.39 -10.74 8.25
C PRO A 248 -13.77 -9.95 9.51
N ASP A 249 -13.41 -10.44 10.69
CA ASP A 249 -13.75 -9.84 11.99
C ASP A 249 -12.98 -8.56 12.30
N VAL A 250 -11.97 -8.24 11.48
CA VAL A 250 -11.11 -7.06 11.65
C VAL A 250 -11.44 -5.95 10.65
N SER A 251 -12.16 -6.26 9.57
CA SER A 251 -12.64 -5.30 8.58
C SER A 251 -13.34 -4.06 9.16
N PRO A 252 -14.14 -4.17 10.24
CA PRO A 252 -14.77 -3.00 10.88
C PRO A 252 -13.78 -2.14 11.69
N VAL A 253 -12.70 -2.73 12.20
CA VAL A 253 -11.67 -2.03 13.00
C VAL A 253 -10.77 -1.18 12.11
N TYR A 254 -10.59 -1.55 10.84
CA TYR A 254 -9.75 -0.84 9.85
C TYR A 254 -10.33 0.47 9.30
N ARG A 255 -11.58 0.83 9.62
CA ARG A 255 -12.13 2.14 9.23
C ARG A 255 -11.80 3.19 10.29
N THR A 256 -10.64 3.80 10.20
CA THR A 256 -10.48 5.16 10.75
C THR A 256 -11.38 6.13 9.98
N PRO A 257 -12.07 7.08 10.65
CA PRO A 257 -12.80 8.14 9.97
C PRO A 257 -11.79 9.12 9.36
N GLN A 258 -11.50 8.99 8.08
CA GLN A 258 -10.98 10.13 7.32
C GLN A 258 -12.16 11.09 7.11
N GLY A 259 -12.22 12.14 7.93
CA GLY A 259 -13.09 13.30 7.72
C GLY A 259 -14.59 13.07 7.94
N ALA A 260 -15.02 12.86 9.18
CA ALA A 260 -16.41 13.09 9.57
C ALA A 260 -16.61 14.57 9.93
N ALA A 261 -16.72 15.42 8.91
CA ALA A 261 -17.34 16.74 9.01
C ALA A 261 -18.37 16.83 7.86
N GLY A 262 -19.64 16.97 8.23
CA GLY A 262 -20.76 17.17 7.30
C GLY A 262 -21.58 15.91 7.07
N GLY A 263 -22.63 15.73 7.87
CA GLY A 263 -23.71 14.81 7.55
C GLY A 263 -24.48 15.30 6.33
N ALA A 264 -24.60 14.46 5.32
CA ALA A 264 -25.69 14.48 4.36
C ALA A 264 -26.05 13.02 4.07
N GLU A 265 -27.29 12.67 4.40
CA GLU A 265 -27.88 11.37 4.06
C GLU A 265 -27.84 11.20 2.54
N ALA A 266 -27.06 10.22 2.07
CA ALA A 266 -27.13 9.77 0.69
C ALA A 266 -28.12 8.60 0.63
N GLU A 267 -29.32 8.89 0.11
CA GLU A 267 -30.30 7.89 -0.30
C GLU A 267 -29.67 6.88 -1.26
N ARG A 268 -30.04 5.60 -1.07
CA ARG A 268 -29.64 4.50 -1.95
C ARG A 268 -30.33 4.69 -3.30
N VAL A 269 -29.54 4.89 -4.35
CA VAL A 269 -29.98 4.64 -5.72
C VAL A 269 -29.49 3.24 -6.09
N ASP A 270 -30.42 2.28 -6.10
CA ASP A 270 -30.18 0.92 -6.58
C ASP A 270 -29.83 0.94 -8.08
N SER A 271 -28.63 0.46 -8.43
CA SER A 271 -28.26 0.16 -9.81
C SER A 271 -28.36 -1.35 -10.05
N PRO A 272 -29.17 -1.82 -11.01
CA PRO A 272 -29.47 -3.24 -11.19
C PRO A 272 -28.47 -3.89 -12.16
N CYS A 273 -27.23 -4.11 -11.75
CA CYS A 273 -26.26 -4.92 -12.51
C CYS A 273 -25.19 -5.47 -11.55
N ASP A 274 -25.48 -6.59 -10.87
CA ASP A 274 -24.47 -7.58 -10.46
C ASP A 274 -25.15 -8.82 -9.87
N ASN A 275 -25.71 -9.65 -10.75
CA ASN A 275 -26.14 -11.01 -10.43
C ASN A 275 -25.26 -12.01 -11.18
N ALA A 276 -24.05 -12.23 -10.67
CA ALA A 276 -23.25 -13.40 -11.02
C ALA A 276 -23.03 -14.24 -9.76
N ARG A 277 -24.01 -15.12 -9.49
CA ARG A 277 -23.96 -16.13 -8.42
C ARG A 277 -22.84 -17.13 -8.72
N TYR A 278 -21.75 -17.09 -7.96
CA TYR A 278 -20.80 -18.21 -7.92
C TYR A 278 -21.31 -19.27 -6.94
N ARG A 279 -21.99 -20.30 -7.46
CA ARG A 279 -22.33 -21.53 -6.70
C ARG A 279 -21.04 -22.27 -6.37
N ARG A 280 -20.65 -22.28 -5.09
CA ARG A 280 -19.60 -23.18 -4.59
C ARG A 280 -20.21 -24.59 -4.45
N ARG A 281 -19.72 -25.54 -5.25
CA ARG A 281 -19.96 -26.98 -5.00
C ARG A 281 -19.16 -27.36 -3.75
N GLU A 282 -19.85 -27.88 -2.75
CA GLU A 282 -19.27 -28.54 -1.60
C GLU A 282 -18.80 -29.94 -2.00
N THR A 283 -17.52 -30.25 -1.78
CA THR A 283 -17.04 -31.62 -1.68
C THR A 283 -16.13 -31.74 -0.45
N GLY A 284 -16.61 -32.49 0.54
CA GLY A 284 -15.87 -33.26 1.54
C GLY A 284 -14.83 -32.55 2.40
N ARG A 285 -15.24 -32.10 3.60
CA ARG A 285 -14.35 -31.79 4.73
C ARG A 285 -14.05 -33.04 5.55
N GLY A 286 -12.84 -33.13 6.12
CA GLY A 286 -12.64 -33.79 7.41
C GLY A 286 -12.95 -32.82 8.55
N ILE A 287 -13.96 -33.13 9.37
CA ILE A 287 -14.29 -32.45 10.63
C ILE A 287 -14.29 -33.52 11.72
N LEU A 288 -13.61 -33.25 12.84
CA LEU A 288 -13.81 -33.98 14.10
C LEU A 288 -14.38 -33.02 15.16
N ARG A 289 -15.53 -33.40 15.72
CA ARG A 289 -16.28 -32.70 16.78
C ARG A 289 -15.99 -33.33 18.15
N ARG A 290 -16.07 -32.53 19.22
CA ARG A 290 -16.82 -32.82 20.46
C ARG A 290 -16.98 -31.56 21.32
N GLY A 291 -18.19 -31.33 21.88
CA GLY A 291 -18.49 -30.33 22.93
C GLY A 291 -18.18 -30.87 24.34
N PRO A 292 -18.51 -30.17 25.46
CA PRO A 292 -19.89 -29.70 25.75
C PRO A 292 -20.07 -28.35 26.52
N SER A 293 -21.33 -27.90 26.51
CA SER A 293 -22.13 -27.23 27.58
C SER A 293 -21.70 -25.91 28.25
N GLY A 294 -22.53 -24.87 28.03
CA GLY A 294 -23.38 -24.30 29.10
C GLY A 294 -22.91 -23.06 29.88
N GLY A 295 -23.55 -21.91 29.63
CA GLY A 295 -24.18 -21.12 30.71
C GLY A 295 -23.54 -19.80 31.20
N MET A 296 -24.27 -18.71 30.91
CA MET A 296 -24.53 -17.51 31.74
C MET A 296 -23.66 -16.24 31.66
N ARG A 297 -24.39 -15.14 31.95
CA ARG A 297 -24.22 -13.72 31.62
C ARG A 297 -23.26 -13.00 32.57
N GLY A 298 -22.69 -11.88 32.13
CA GLY A 298 -22.05 -10.89 33.01
C GLY A 298 -21.48 -9.69 32.24
N SER A 299 -21.72 -8.50 32.77
CA SER A 299 -21.60 -7.18 32.15
C SER A 299 -20.26 -6.47 32.40
N HIS A 300 -19.84 -5.65 31.40
CA HIS A 300 -19.03 -4.43 31.48
C HIS A 300 -17.55 -4.51 31.93
N GLY A 301 -16.68 -3.90 31.11
CA GLY A 301 -15.30 -3.57 31.43
C GLY A 301 -14.37 -3.74 30.23
N LYS A 302 -14.24 -2.72 29.37
CA LYS A 302 -13.25 -2.71 28.29
C LYS A 302 -11.86 -2.56 28.91
N SER A 303 -11.06 -3.62 28.90
CA SER A 303 -9.60 -3.55 28.95
C SER A 303 -9.03 -4.71 28.16
N ALA A 304 -8.37 -4.44 27.04
CA ALA A 304 -7.64 -5.46 26.30
C ALA A 304 -6.32 -5.76 27.02
N ARG A 305 -6.06 -7.03 27.35
CA ARG A 305 -4.75 -7.52 27.76
C ARG A 305 -4.16 -8.30 26.59
N PHE A 306 -2.92 -7.99 26.21
CA PHE A 306 -2.14 -8.80 25.28
C PHE A 306 -1.23 -9.73 26.07
N ASP A 307 -1.31 -11.02 25.77
CA ASP A 307 -0.50 -12.08 26.36
C ASP A 307 0.76 -12.28 25.48
N VAL A 308 1.89 -11.69 25.89
CA VAL A 308 3.20 -12.08 25.38
C VAL A 308 3.62 -13.32 26.16
N ARG A 309 3.22 -14.50 25.69
CA ARG A 309 3.64 -15.76 26.33
C ARG A 309 5.14 -15.94 26.18
N ARG A 310 5.86 -15.68 27.29
CA ARG A 310 7.14 -16.35 27.60
C ARG A 310 6.82 -17.80 27.94
N GLY A 311 7.34 -18.76 27.18
CA GLY A 311 7.35 -20.17 27.58
C GLY A 311 7.10 -21.15 26.44
N GLY A 312 8.16 -21.47 25.69
CA GLY A 312 8.34 -22.70 24.91
C GLY A 312 9.76 -23.20 25.16
N PRO A 313 10.04 -24.52 25.04
CA PRO A 313 11.15 -25.18 25.75
C PRO A 313 12.51 -24.58 25.37
N ARG A 314 13.39 -24.47 26.38
CA ARG A 314 14.79 -24.11 26.21
C ARG A 314 15.44 -25.12 25.26
N VAL A 315 15.67 -24.70 24.02
CA VAL A 315 16.67 -25.35 23.18
C VAL A 315 18.01 -24.82 23.68
N SER A 316 18.90 -25.75 24.07
CA SER A 316 20.22 -25.44 24.60
C SER A 316 20.99 -24.55 23.61
N MET A 317 21.56 -23.48 24.14
CA MET A 317 22.31 -22.45 23.42
C MET A 317 23.72 -22.91 23.01
N ASP A 318 23.89 -24.20 22.66
CA ASP A 318 25.19 -24.82 22.37
C ASP A 318 25.28 -25.47 20.97
N GLN A 319 24.29 -25.28 20.09
CA GLN A 319 24.34 -25.82 18.72
C GLN A 319 23.76 -24.87 17.66
N VAL A 320 24.24 -23.63 17.61
CA VAL A 320 24.29 -22.85 16.35
C VAL A 320 25.57 -22.00 16.40
N GLN A 321 26.70 -22.67 16.22
CA GLN A 321 28.00 -22.04 15.99
C GLN A 321 28.45 -22.46 14.58
N GLU A 322 29.01 -21.51 13.83
CA GLU A 322 29.49 -21.58 12.42
C GLU A 322 28.45 -21.25 11.33
N ARG A 323 28.65 -20.32 10.37
CA ARG A 323 29.82 -19.55 9.89
C ARG A 323 29.32 -18.27 9.19
N ILE A 324 29.83 -17.10 9.59
CA ILE A 324 30.02 -15.96 8.68
C ILE A 324 31.54 -15.83 8.54
N GLN A 325 32.09 -16.23 7.39
CA GLN A 325 33.49 -16.01 7.07
C GLN A 325 33.71 -14.51 6.79
N CYS A 326 34.31 -13.81 7.75
CA CYS A 326 35.04 -12.59 7.47
C CYS A 326 36.38 -12.97 6.82
N GLY A 327 36.67 -12.38 5.65
CA GLY A 327 37.96 -12.54 4.96
C GLY A 327 39.11 -11.90 5.74
N PRO A 328 40.37 -12.31 5.47
CA PRO A 328 41.50 -11.97 6.32
C PRO A 328 41.94 -10.51 6.12
N GLU A 329 42.19 -9.87 7.26
CA GLU A 329 42.97 -8.64 7.41
C GLU A 329 44.39 -8.87 6.90
N ARG A 330 44.90 -7.91 6.12
CA ARG A 330 46.32 -7.82 5.77
C ARG A 330 47.02 -6.98 6.84
N HIS A 331 48.02 -7.57 7.48
CA HIS A 331 49.10 -6.85 8.14
C HIS A 331 50.41 -7.58 7.82
N ASP A 332 51.09 -7.10 6.77
CA ASP A 332 52.44 -6.50 6.81
C ASP A 332 52.91 -6.19 5.39
#